data_AF-A0A316GJN4-F1
#
_entry.id   AF-A0A316GJN4-F1
#
_cell.length_a   1.000
_cell.length_b   1.000
_cell.length_c   1.000
_cell.angle_alpha   90.00
_cell.angle_beta   90.00
_cell.angle_gamma   90.00
#
_symmetry.space_group_name_H-M   'P 1'
#
loop_
_entity.id
_entity.type
_entity.pdbx_description
1 polymer ?
#
loop_
_entity_poly.entity_id
_entity_poly.type
_entity_poly.pdbx_seq_one_letter_code
_entity_poly.pdbx_strand_id
1 'polypeptide(L)'
;MSKKPKKPAHSAAPSAEKLENRNAAALARVADMTDPEGLRNLMANATRLGVEPVREAAFKRLAAVQSDGDEGSVENAVWQMIHAVEQIKREDSGKTIRLSMLRRDIQKVGEAAAIGKIVAKPGPSERFDELMARALPGYTAEAIVLTHPDAFDDATRAAATARLTDAGVDPATLMT
;
A
#
# COMPACT_ATOMS: atom_id res chain seq x y z
N MET A 1 11.14 -59.52 4.08
CA MET A 1 11.01 -58.70 2.85
C MET A 1 10.44 -57.34 3.23
N SER A 2 11.28 -56.34 3.50
CA SER A 2 10.82 -54.99 3.86
C SER A 2 11.03 -54.05 2.69
N LYS A 3 9.96 -53.70 1.97
CA LYS A 3 10.00 -52.64 0.96
C LYS A 3 9.98 -51.28 1.68
N LYS A 4 11.12 -50.59 1.69
CA LYS A 4 11.20 -49.17 2.09
C LYS A 4 10.41 -48.33 1.07
N PRO A 5 9.53 -47.40 1.49
CA PRO A 5 8.85 -46.52 0.55
C PRO A 5 9.85 -45.54 -0.08
N LYS A 6 9.74 -45.40 -1.39
CA LYS A 6 10.56 -44.55 -2.25
C LYS A 6 10.27 -43.08 -1.91
N LYS A 7 11.29 -42.33 -1.49
CA LYS A 7 11.22 -40.87 -1.28
C LYS A 7 10.70 -40.23 -2.58
N PRO A 8 9.62 -39.43 -2.57
CA PRO A 8 9.11 -38.85 -3.81
C PRO A 8 10.17 -37.90 -4.38
N ALA A 9 10.42 -38.06 -5.69
CA ALA A 9 11.35 -37.25 -6.45
C ALA A 9 10.97 -35.77 -6.34
N HIS A 10 11.98 -34.89 -6.27
CA HIS A 10 11.81 -33.45 -6.42
C HIS A 10 10.98 -33.17 -7.68
N SER A 11 9.78 -32.62 -7.51
CA SER A 11 8.90 -32.29 -8.64
C SER A 11 9.58 -31.22 -9.51
N ALA A 12 9.63 -31.45 -10.82
CA ALA A 12 10.07 -30.47 -11.81
C ALA A 12 9.38 -29.11 -11.58
N ALA A 13 10.10 -28.02 -11.88
CA ALA A 13 9.53 -26.68 -11.82
C ALA A 13 8.21 -26.62 -12.64
N PRO A 14 7.15 -25.97 -12.12
CA PRO A 14 5.87 -25.89 -12.83
C PRO A 14 6.04 -25.21 -14.20
N SER A 15 5.25 -25.63 -15.19
CA SER A 15 5.20 -24.99 -16.51
C SER A 15 4.72 -23.54 -16.42
N ALA A 16 5.06 -22.71 -17.41
CA ALA A 16 4.67 -21.30 -17.47
C ALA A 16 3.14 -21.11 -17.34
N GLU A 17 2.35 -21.89 -18.07
CA GLU A 17 0.89 -21.89 -18.00
C GLU A 17 0.36 -22.22 -16.59
N LYS A 18 1.00 -23.17 -15.88
CA LYS A 18 0.64 -23.48 -14.50
C LYS A 18 0.99 -22.35 -13.54
N LEU A 19 2.08 -21.62 -13.79
CA LEU A 19 2.45 -20.45 -12.99
C LEU A 19 1.46 -19.31 -13.22
N GLU A 20 1.10 -19.04 -14.46
CA GLU A 20 0.11 -18.01 -14.82
C GLU A 20 -1.26 -18.28 -14.17
N ASN A 21 -1.77 -19.50 -14.31
CA ASN A 21 -3.03 -19.91 -13.67
C ASN A 21 -2.99 -19.79 -12.14
N ARG A 22 -1.84 -20.11 -11.52
CA ARG A 22 -1.65 -19.93 -10.07
C ARG A 22 -1.62 -18.47 -9.67
N ASN A 23 -1.00 -17.60 -10.47
CA ASN A 23 -0.93 -16.17 -10.21
C ASN A 23 -2.32 -15.53 -10.35
N ALA A 24 -3.07 -15.90 -11.38
CA ALA A 24 -4.46 -15.46 -11.55
C ALA A 24 -5.35 -15.90 -10.37
N ALA A 25 -5.23 -17.16 -9.94
CA ALA A 25 -5.97 -17.65 -8.78
C ALA A 25 -5.57 -16.93 -7.47
N ALA A 26 -4.28 -16.59 -7.32
CA ALA A 26 -3.82 -15.80 -6.18
C ALA A 26 -4.40 -14.38 -6.18
N LEU A 27 -4.41 -13.71 -7.33
CA LEU A 27 -5.01 -12.38 -7.48
C LEU A 27 -6.51 -12.38 -7.15
N ALA A 28 -7.25 -13.36 -7.66
CA ALA A 28 -8.67 -13.49 -7.35
C ALA A 28 -8.90 -13.69 -5.85
N ARG A 29 -8.06 -14.51 -5.19
CA ARG A 29 -8.15 -14.74 -3.75
C ARG A 29 -7.87 -13.47 -2.93
N VAL A 30 -6.92 -12.63 -3.35
CA VAL A 30 -6.54 -11.41 -2.61
C VAL A 30 -7.74 -10.51 -2.37
N ALA A 31 -8.64 -10.37 -3.37
CA ALA A 31 -9.80 -9.50 -3.27
C ALA A 31 -10.68 -9.78 -2.04
N ASP A 32 -10.81 -11.05 -1.66
CA ASP A 32 -11.68 -11.47 -0.54
C ASP A 32 -10.92 -11.69 0.78
N MET A 33 -9.59 -11.56 0.78
CA MET A 33 -8.81 -11.75 2.00
C MET A 33 -9.06 -10.61 2.99
N THR A 34 -9.31 -10.97 4.24
CA THR A 34 -9.49 -10.03 5.37
C THR A 34 -8.47 -10.21 6.48
N ASP A 35 -7.66 -11.27 6.43
CA ASP A 35 -6.61 -11.55 7.42
C ASP A 35 -5.31 -10.82 7.07
N PRO A 36 -4.87 -9.84 7.90
CA PRO A 36 -3.63 -9.10 7.67
C PRO A 36 -2.37 -9.98 7.71
N GLU A 37 -2.34 -11.04 8.52
CA GLU A 37 -1.17 -11.92 8.59
C GLU A 37 -1.05 -12.77 7.32
N GLY A 38 -2.17 -13.34 6.87
CA GLY A 38 -2.27 -14.03 5.59
C GLY A 38 -1.81 -13.17 4.40
N LEU A 39 -2.21 -11.89 4.37
CA LEU A 39 -1.77 -10.95 3.33
C LEU A 39 -0.25 -10.71 3.36
N ARG A 40 0.35 -10.52 4.55
CA ARG A 40 1.81 -10.38 4.69
C ARG A 40 2.55 -11.65 4.25
N ASN A 41 2.03 -12.82 4.60
CA ASN A 41 2.60 -14.10 4.17
C ASN A 41 2.53 -14.26 2.65
N LEU A 42 1.44 -13.81 2.03
CA LEU A 42 1.30 -13.81 0.58
C LEU A 42 2.30 -12.85 -0.08
N MET A 43 2.48 -11.64 0.45
CA MET A 43 3.50 -10.70 -0.02
C MET A 43 4.92 -11.28 0.03
N ALA A 44 5.30 -11.90 1.16
CA ALA A 44 6.61 -12.53 1.32
C ALA A 44 6.82 -13.68 0.31
N ASN A 45 5.79 -14.50 0.08
CA ASN A 45 5.84 -15.57 -0.90
C ASN A 45 5.92 -15.06 -2.34
N ALA A 46 5.13 -14.04 -2.68
CA ALA A 46 5.14 -13.41 -4.00
C ALA A 46 6.51 -12.80 -4.30
N THR A 47 7.11 -12.11 -3.33
CA THR A 47 8.47 -11.57 -3.43
C THR A 47 9.49 -12.68 -3.67
N ARG A 48 9.46 -13.76 -2.87
CA ARG A 48 10.37 -14.92 -3.02
C ARG A 48 10.25 -15.60 -4.39
N LEU A 49 9.06 -15.55 -5.00
CA LEU A 49 8.77 -16.16 -6.29
C LEU A 49 8.90 -15.18 -7.47
N GLY A 50 9.20 -13.90 -7.22
CA GLY A 50 9.30 -12.86 -8.25
C GLY A 50 7.96 -12.50 -8.91
N VAL A 51 6.84 -12.64 -8.19
CA VAL A 51 5.49 -12.37 -8.72
C VAL A 51 4.98 -11.03 -8.20
N GLU A 52 5.50 -9.94 -8.77
CA GLU A 52 5.22 -8.58 -8.28
C GLU A 52 3.72 -8.20 -8.29
N PRO A 53 2.91 -8.53 -9.32
CA PRO A 53 1.49 -8.16 -9.32
C PRO A 53 0.70 -8.72 -8.12
N VAL A 54 1.04 -9.94 -7.67
CA VAL A 54 0.41 -10.55 -6.50
C VAL A 54 0.87 -9.85 -5.21
N ARG A 55 2.15 -9.49 -5.13
CA ARG A 55 2.70 -8.75 -3.99
C ARG A 55 2.02 -7.39 -3.87
N GLU A 56 1.92 -6.64 -4.96
CA GLU A 56 1.26 -5.33 -5.01
C GLU A 56 -0.22 -5.42 -4.64
N ALA A 57 -0.96 -6.38 -5.21
CA ALA A 57 -2.37 -6.58 -4.87
C ALA A 57 -2.55 -6.90 -3.38
N ALA A 58 -1.70 -7.78 -2.83
CA ALA A 58 -1.75 -8.13 -1.41
C ALA A 58 -1.36 -6.94 -0.51
N PHE A 59 -0.40 -6.11 -0.91
CA PHE A 59 -0.04 -4.88 -0.19
C PHE A 59 -1.20 -3.89 -0.16
N LYS A 60 -1.83 -3.62 -1.32
CA LYS A 60 -2.98 -2.72 -1.43
C LYS A 60 -4.15 -3.22 -0.58
N ARG A 61 -4.44 -4.52 -0.65
CA ARG A 61 -5.47 -5.15 0.18
C ARG A 61 -5.14 -5.05 1.66
N LEU A 62 -3.87 -5.24 2.05
CA LEU A 62 -3.44 -5.13 3.45
C LEU A 62 -3.71 -3.74 4.01
N ALA A 63 -3.36 -2.69 3.26
CA ALA A 63 -3.66 -1.32 3.67
C ALA A 63 -5.18 -1.11 3.82
N ALA A 64 -5.98 -1.59 2.86
CA ALA A 64 -7.43 -1.46 2.89
C ALA A 64 -8.08 -2.18 4.09
N VAL A 65 -7.76 -3.45 4.35
CA VAL A 65 -8.39 -4.23 5.43
C VAL A 65 -8.00 -3.80 6.83
N GLN A 66 -6.89 -3.08 6.97
CA GLN A 66 -6.46 -2.52 8.25
C GLN A 66 -7.08 -1.15 8.52
N SER A 67 -7.64 -0.51 7.50
CA SER A 67 -8.17 0.85 7.59
C SER A 67 -9.63 0.82 8.01
N ASP A 68 -9.93 1.60 9.04
CA ASP A 68 -11.30 1.87 9.46
C ASP A 68 -11.85 3.06 8.66
N GLY A 69 -13.15 3.04 8.33
CA GLY A 69 -13.83 4.10 7.57
C GLY A 69 -14.50 3.58 6.29
N ASP A 70 -15.45 4.35 5.77
CA ASP A 70 -16.21 3.98 4.58
C ASP A 70 -15.33 4.03 3.33
N GLU A 71 -15.47 3.05 2.45
CA GLU A 71 -14.72 3.01 1.19
C GLU A 71 -14.99 4.28 0.36
N GLY A 72 -13.91 4.91 -0.12
CA GLY A 72 -13.99 6.19 -0.86
C GLY A 72 -14.04 7.44 0.03
N SER A 73 -14.07 7.29 1.36
CA SER A 73 -13.97 8.43 2.28
C SER A 73 -12.51 8.90 2.43
N VAL A 74 -12.33 10.18 2.81
CA VAL A 74 -11.00 10.74 3.09
C VAL A 74 -10.36 10.03 4.29
N GLU A 75 -11.15 9.67 5.30
CA GLU A 75 -10.69 8.96 6.49
C GLU A 75 -10.12 7.60 6.11
N ASN A 76 -10.84 6.83 5.28
CA ASN A 76 -10.39 5.53 4.82
C ASN A 76 -9.07 5.66 4.03
N ALA A 77 -8.96 6.64 3.12
CA ALA A 77 -7.74 6.89 2.36
C ALA A 77 -6.54 7.28 3.24
N VAL A 78 -6.76 8.09 4.28
CA VAL A 78 -5.72 8.48 5.25
C VAL A 78 -5.22 7.30 6.06
N TRP A 79 -6.12 6.44 6.54
CA TRP A 79 -5.72 5.24 7.26
C TRP A 79 -5.01 4.25 6.34
N GLN A 80 -5.42 4.14 5.08
CA GLN A 80 -4.73 3.33 4.07
C GLN A 80 -3.28 3.81 3.85
N MET A 81 -3.05 5.11 3.71
CA MET A 81 -1.69 5.68 3.66
C MET A 81 -0.89 5.33 4.91
N ILE A 82 -1.46 5.52 6.10
CA ILE A 82 -0.77 5.24 7.37
C ILE A 82 -0.34 3.78 7.42
N HIS A 83 -1.24 2.85 7.10
CA HIS A 83 -0.95 1.43 7.12
C HIS A 83 0.07 1.01 6.05
N ALA A 84 0.01 1.61 4.86
CA ALA A 84 1.01 1.41 3.82
C ALA A 84 2.42 1.84 4.29
N VAL A 85 2.55 3.05 4.85
CA VAL A 85 3.84 3.55 5.34
C VAL A 85 4.35 2.73 6.54
N GLU A 86 3.49 2.38 7.50
CA GLU A 86 3.86 1.51 8.63
C GLU A 86 4.31 0.12 8.15
N GLN A 87 3.71 -0.41 7.09
CA GLN A 87 4.11 -1.67 6.47
C GLN A 87 5.46 -1.55 5.75
N ILE A 88 5.73 -0.46 5.03
CA ILE A 88 7.04 -0.19 4.41
C ILE A 88 8.13 -0.14 5.49
N LYS A 89 7.92 0.64 6.55
CA LYS A 89 8.86 0.73 7.68
C LYS A 89 9.06 -0.62 8.37
N ARG A 90 8.02 -1.47 8.41
CA ARG A 90 8.13 -2.84 8.92
C ARG A 90 9.00 -3.73 8.03
N GLU A 91 8.87 -3.62 6.71
CA GLU A 91 9.71 -4.35 5.76
C GLU A 91 11.18 -3.94 5.88
N ASP A 92 11.45 -2.64 6.01
CA ASP A 92 12.82 -2.11 6.08
C ASP A 92 13.51 -2.45 7.41
N SER A 93 12.79 -2.36 8.53
CA SER A 93 13.37 -2.52 9.87
C SER A 93 13.19 -3.92 10.47
N GLY A 94 12.32 -4.76 9.89
CA GLY A 94 11.88 -6.03 10.46
C GLY A 94 11.00 -5.91 11.71
N LYS A 95 10.63 -4.69 12.13
CA LYS A 95 9.83 -4.41 13.34
C LYS A 95 8.63 -3.54 13.02
N THR A 96 7.55 -3.69 13.79
CA THR A 96 6.39 -2.81 13.65
C THR A 96 6.72 -1.40 14.14
N ILE A 97 6.78 -0.44 13.22
CA ILE A 97 6.98 0.98 13.53
C ILE A 97 5.67 1.72 13.25
N ARG A 98 5.09 2.35 14.28
CA ARG A 98 3.84 3.11 14.15
C ARG A 98 4.10 4.59 13.91
N LEU A 99 3.25 5.23 13.11
CA LEU A 99 3.26 6.67 12.88
C LEU A 99 2.58 7.44 14.03
N SER A 100 3.07 7.23 15.27
CA SER A 100 2.43 7.71 16.50
C SER A 100 2.16 9.22 16.51
N MET A 101 3.06 10.03 15.95
CA MET A 101 2.86 11.48 15.90
C MET A 101 1.71 11.89 14.98
N LEU A 102 1.56 11.23 13.82
CA LEU A 102 0.47 11.51 12.89
C LEU A 102 -0.86 11.00 13.45
N ARG A 103 -0.89 9.78 13.98
CA ARG A 103 -2.07 9.24 14.67
C ARG A 103 -2.57 10.18 15.78
N ARG A 104 -1.64 10.73 16.56
CA ARG A 104 -1.96 11.72 17.60
C ARG A 104 -2.47 13.06 17.04
N ASP A 105 -1.97 13.52 15.90
CA ASP A 105 -2.48 14.75 15.29
C ASP A 105 -3.89 14.54 14.72
N ILE A 106 -4.14 13.40 14.07
CA ILE A 106 -5.48 12.99 13.61
C ILE A 106 -6.48 12.99 14.75
N GLN A 107 -6.15 12.40 15.90
CA GLN A 107 -7.01 12.44 17.09
C GLN A 107 -7.35 13.85 17.59
N LYS A 108 -6.50 14.85 17.28
CA LYS A 108 -6.69 16.24 17.72
C LYS A 108 -7.47 17.08 16.73
N VAL A 109 -7.25 16.88 15.42
CA VAL A 109 -7.77 17.78 14.37
C VAL A 109 -8.57 17.09 13.28
N GLY A 110 -8.64 15.76 13.28
CA GLY A 110 -9.23 14.96 12.22
C GLY A 110 -8.26 14.65 11.07
N GLU A 111 -8.66 13.70 10.24
CA GLU A 111 -7.88 13.12 9.15
C GLU A 111 -7.55 14.17 8.07
N ALA A 112 -8.56 14.83 7.50
CA ALA A 112 -8.37 15.84 6.46
C ALA A 112 -7.48 16.99 6.93
N ALA A 113 -7.74 17.55 8.11
CA ALA A 113 -6.92 18.65 8.62
C ALA A 113 -5.45 18.23 8.88
N ALA A 114 -5.22 17.00 9.36
CA ALA A 114 -3.87 16.48 9.55
C ALA A 114 -3.11 16.33 8.23
N ILE A 115 -3.77 15.86 7.16
CA ILE A 115 -3.20 15.75 5.82
C ILE A 115 -2.93 17.11 5.21
N GLY A 116 -3.88 18.04 5.31
CA GLY A 116 -3.71 19.41 4.82
C GLY A 116 -2.47 20.07 5.42
N LYS A 117 -2.24 19.90 6.73
CA LYS A 117 -1.02 20.38 7.41
C LYS A 117 0.26 19.73 6.88
N ILE A 118 0.24 18.46 6.46
CA ILE A 118 1.41 17.81 5.86
C ILE A 118 1.71 18.45 4.51
N VAL A 119 0.69 18.57 3.67
CA VAL A 119 0.84 19.08 2.30
C VAL A 119 1.21 20.56 2.29
N ALA A 120 0.67 21.36 3.22
CA ALA A 120 0.96 22.79 3.35
C ALA A 120 2.40 23.10 3.81
N LYS A 121 3.15 22.12 4.33
CA LYS A 121 4.57 22.32 4.67
C LYS A 121 5.41 22.42 3.41
N PRO A 122 6.42 23.32 3.36
CA PRO A 122 7.35 23.37 2.23
C PRO A 122 8.11 22.07 2.04
N GLY A 123 8.25 21.64 0.79
CA GLY A 123 9.02 20.45 0.40
C GLY A 123 8.29 19.11 0.63
N PRO A 124 8.86 18.00 0.14
CA PRO A 124 8.34 16.66 0.40
C PRO A 124 8.58 16.25 1.86
N SER A 125 7.67 15.44 2.40
CA SER A 125 7.88 14.80 3.70
C SER A 125 8.68 13.50 3.52
N GLU A 126 9.35 13.03 4.58
CA GLU A 126 10.02 11.70 4.57
C GLU A 126 9.09 10.58 4.08
N ARG A 127 7.80 10.63 4.45
CA ARG A 127 6.81 9.61 4.04
C ARG A 127 6.46 9.71 2.56
N PHE A 128 6.50 10.91 1.99
CA PHE A 128 6.35 11.10 0.55
C PHE A 128 7.49 10.38 -0.17
N ASP A 129 8.73 10.64 0.24
CA ASP A 129 9.91 10.01 -0.36
C ASP A 129 9.88 8.49 -0.22
N GLU A 130 9.45 7.96 0.93
CA GLU A 130 9.28 6.52 1.17
C GLU A 130 8.26 5.88 0.21
N LEU A 131 7.12 6.53 -0.01
CA LEU A 131 6.09 6.04 -0.93
C LEU A 131 6.55 6.12 -2.39
N MET A 132 7.21 7.21 -2.77
CA MET A 132 7.75 7.40 -4.11
C MET A 132 8.84 6.37 -4.43
N ALA A 133 9.74 6.09 -3.48
CA ALA A 133 10.78 5.07 -3.63
C ALA A 133 10.22 3.65 -3.84
N ARG A 134 8.96 3.42 -3.45
CA ARG A 134 8.24 2.14 -3.65
C ARG A 134 7.25 2.18 -4.82
N ALA A 135 7.26 3.24 -5.64
CA ALA A 135 6.32 3.46 -6.74
C ALA A 135 4.85 3.41 -6.29
N LEU A 136 4.55 4.02 -5.13
CA LEU A 136 3.22 4.10 -4.54
C LEU A 136 2.68 5.54 -4.47
N PRO A 137 2.64 6.30 -5.60
CA PRO A 137 2.20 7.69 -5.57
C PRO A 137 0.74 7.85 -5.13
N GLY A 138 -0.13 6.87 -5.39
CA GLY A 138 -1.54 6.91 -4.98
C GLY A 138 -1.78 6.84 -3.46
N TYR A 139 -0.76 6.51 -2.67
CA TYR A 139 -0.84 6.50 -1.20
C TYR A 139 -0.30 7.79 -0.58
N THR A 140 0.16 8.78 -1.34
CA THR A 140 0.73 10.00 -0.77
C THR A 140 -0.37 10.92 -0.20
N ALA A 141 0.03 11.80 0.72
CA ALA A 141 -0.86 12.82 1.26
C ALA A 141 -1.41 13.73 0.15
N GLU A 142 -0.59 13.99 -0.87
CA GLU A 142 -0.89 14.78 -2.04
C GLU A 142 -1.93 14.10 -2.93
N ALA A 143 -1.79 12.79 -3.14
CA ALA A 143 -2.78 12.02 -3.88
C ALA A 143 -4.15 12.08 -3.18
N ILE A 144 -4.18 11.87 -1.85
CA ILE A 144 -5.40 11.98 -1.05
C ILE A 144 -6.06 13.36 -1.19
N VAL A 145 -5.26 14.43 -1.17
CA VAL A 145 -5.76 15.80 -1.36
C VAL A 145 -6.44 15.97 -2.72
N LEU A 146 -5.90 15.36 -3.78
CA LEU A 146 -6.43 15.48 -5.13
C LEU A 146 -7.61 14.55 -5.41
N THR A 147 -7.65 13.35 -4.81
CA THR A 147 -8.75 12.40 -4.97
C THR A 147 -9.97 12.72 -4.10
N HIS A 148 -9.81 13.56 -3.07
CA HIS A 148 -10.90 14.03 -2.20
C HIS A 148 -10.99 15.56 -2.18
N PRO A 149 -11.25 16.21 -3.33
CA PRO A 149 -11.11 17.66 -3.46
C PRO A 149 -12.03 18.45 -2.53
N ASP A 150 -13.21 17.91 -2.20
CA ASP A 150 -14.19 18.57 -1.31
C ASP A 150 -13.71 18.70 0.14
N ALA A 151 -12.68 17.95 0.54
CA ALA A 151 -12.13 17.98 1.89
C ALA A 151 -10.99 19.01 2.07
N PHE A 152 -10.52 19.64 0.98
CA PHE A 152 -9.32 20.50 1.00
C PHE A 152 -9.49 21.77 0.19
N ASP A 153 -8.88 22.86 0.66
CA ASP A 153 -8.89 24.14 -0.05
C ASP A 153 -8.01 24.14 -1.31
N ASP A 154 -8.25 25.14 -2.18
CA ASP A 154 -7.59 25.27 -3.47
C ASP A 154 -6.07 25.41 -3.34
N ALA A 155 -5.61 26.08 -2.28
CA ALA A 155 -4.18 26.28 -2.03
C ALA A 155 -3.47 24.97 -1.69
N THR A 156 -4.11 24.13 -0.88
CA THR A 156 -3.64 22.79 -0.52
C THR A 156 -3.61 21.89 -1.74
N ARG A 157 -4.65 21.93 -2.59
CA ARG A 157 -4.66 21.17 -3.86
C ARG A 157 -3.59 21.64 -4.83
N ALA A 158 -3.36 22.95 -4.95
CA ALA A 158 -2.28 23.48 -5.78
C ALA A 158 -0.90 23.02 -5.30
N ALA A 159 -0.66 23.00 -3.98
CA ALA A 159 0.58 22.50 -3.41
C ALA A 159 0.76 20.98 -3.66
N ALA A 160 -0.30 20.19 -3.54
CA ALA A 160 -0.28 18.76 -3.85
C ALA A 160 0.05 18.50 -5.33
N THR A 161 -0.62 19.20 -6.25
CA THR A 161 -0.35 19.13 -7.69
C THR A 161 1.10 19.47 -8.01
N ALA A 162 1.62 20.56 -7.45
CA ALA A 162 3.01 20.98 -7.67
C ALA A 162 3.99 19.89 -7.20
N ARG A 163 3.84 19.39 -5.97
CA ARG A 163 4.75 18.38 -5.42
C ARG A 163 4.74 17.07 -6.21
N LEU A 164 3.57 16.60 -6.67
CA LEU A 164 3.49 15.39 -7.51
C LEU A 164 4.13 15.62 -8.88
N THR A 165 3.86 16.77 -9.50
CA THR A 165 4.43 17.14 -10.81
C THR A 165 5.96 17.24 -10.74
N ASP A 166 6.49 17.88 -9.69
CA ASP A 166 7.93 18.02 -9.45
C ASP A 166 8.60 16.65 -9.25
N ALA A 167 7.87 15.68 -8.71
CA ALA A 167 8.32 14.29 -8.54
C ALA A 167 8.14 13.43 -9.81
N GLY A 168 7.68 14.02 -10.92
CA GLY A 168 7.48 13.31 -12.19
C GLY A 168 6.21 12.45 -12.25
N VAL A 169 5.26 12.67 -11.33
CA VAL A 169 3.96 12.00 -11.33
C VAL A 169 2.95 12.91 -12.01
N ASP A 170 2.27 12.40 -13.03
CA ASP A 170 1.11 13.08 -13.60
C ASP A 170 -0.10 12.92 -12.66
N PRO A 171 -0.58 14.00 -12.01
CA PRO A 171 -1.69 13.89 -11.07
C PRO A 171 -2.98 13.38 -11.69
N ALA A 172 -3.19 13.56 -13.00
CA ALA A 172 -4.38 13.07 -13.69
C ALA A 172 -4.50 11.54 -13.63
N THR A 173 -3.37 10.82 -13.53
CA THR A 173 -3.34 9.35 -13.44
C THR A 173 -3.79 8.81 -12.08
N LEU A 174 -3.91 9.67 -11.07
CA LEU A 174 -4.32 9.31 -9.71
C LEU A 174 -5.80 9.59 -9.45
N MET A 175 -6.45 10.39 -10.30
CA MET A 175 -7.83 10.85 -10.14
C MET A 175 -8.86 10.05 -10.95
N THR A 176 -8.43 8.96 -11.58
CA THR A 176 -9.25 8.05 -12.41
C THR A 176 -9.87 6.93 -11.60
#